data_AF-A0A9D8QTB2-F1
#
_entry.id   AF-A0A9D8QTB2-F1
#
_cell.length_a   1.000
_cell.length_b   1.000
_cell.length_c   1.000
_cell.angle_alpha   90.00
_cell.angle_beta   90.00
_cell.angle_gamma   90.00
#
_symmetry.space_group_name_H-M   'P 1'
#
loop_
_entity.id
_entity.type
_entity.pdbx_description
1 polymer ?
#
loop_
_entity_poly.entity_id
_entity_poly.type
_entity_poly.pdbx_seq_one_letter_code
_entity_poly.pdbx_strand_id
1 'polypeptide(L)'
;LSSFNHDELQSPGVVFMVRQAKYDAHYILTSLQFAQKLFDREGKVSAIELKLKEGVKADKVKKQLKAELGGRFEVKDRYEQQDDVFRVMRIEKLISYVFLSFILLVACFNIIGSLSMLMIDKRQDIQTLRSLGATDAQICTIFRLEGHIISLAGALLGLILGTALCWIQQEYGLVKMGDTEGSFIIETYPVSVYLTDILLILVTVLAVGWLAIWYPVRYLARKILN
;
A
#
# COMPACT_ATOMS: atom_id res chain seq x y z
N LEU A 1 41.86 31.30 -11.33
CA LEU A 1 41.25 31.43 -9.99
C LEU A 1 40.34 32.65 -9.85
N SER A 2 40.33 33.59 -10.80
CA SER A 2 39.50 34.83 -10.80
C SER A 2 38.04 34.65 -11.27
N SER A 3 37.51 33.42 -11.32
CA SER A 3 36.16 33.14 -11.84
C SER A 3 35.14 32.74 -10.75
N PHE A 4 35.53 32.78 -9.48
CA PHE A 4 34.64 32.46 -8.37
C PHE A 4 34.15 33.74 -7.71
N ASN A 5 32.84 33.96 -7.78
CA ASN A 5 32.18 35.03 -7.07
C ASN A 5 32.14 34.67 -5.59
N HIS A 6 32.52 35.60 -4.71
CA HIS A 6 32.59 35.39 -3.27
C HIS A 6 31.95 36.58 -2.57
N ASP A 7 31.17 36.31 -1.54
CA ASP A 7 30.55 37.33 -0.69
C ASP A 7 30.42 36.75 0.73
N GLU A 8 30.40 37.63 1.73
CA GLU A 8 30.37 37.23 3.14
C GLU A 8 28.96 37.39 3.71
N LEU A 9 28.48 36.37 4.44
CA LEU A 9 27.21 36.41 5.13
C LEU A 9 27.44 36.15 6.62
N GLN A 10 26.98 37.06 7.48
CA GLN A 10 26.98 36.81 8.91
C GLN A 10 25.85 35.86 9.27
N SER A 11 26.20 34.72 9.86
CA SER A 11 25.22 33.73 10.32
C SER A 11 24.46 34.29 11.51
N PRO A 12 23.11 34.26 11.51
CA PRO A 12 22.29 34.68 12.65
C PRO A 12 22.38 33.72 13.85
N GLY A 13 23.19 32.66 13.77
CA GLY A 13 23.32 31.65 14.83
C GLY A 13 22.15 30.65 14.89
N VAL A 14 21.27 30.65 13.89
CA VAL A 14 20.12 29.75 13.79
C VAL A 14 20.41 28.65 12.77
N VAL A 15 20.09 27.40 13.13
CA VAL A 15 20.24 26.24 12.24
C VAL A 15 18.88 25.84 11.70
N PHE A 16 18.78 25.75 10.37
CA PHE A 16 17.64 25.13 9.71
C PHE A 16 17.83 23.62 9.71
N MET A 17 16.91 22.89 10.34
CA MET A 17 16.96 21.43 10.41
C MET A 17 15.56 20.87 10.16
N VAL A 18 15.43 20.12 9.07
CA VAL A 18 14.22 19.37 8.70
C VAL A 18 14.36 17.89 9.09
N ARG A 19 15.48 17.51 9.73
CA ARG A 19 15.81 16.15 10.19
C ARG A 19 15.67 15.14 9.06
N GLN A 20 16.17 15.53 7.90
CA GLN A 20 16.27 14.69 6.71
C GLN A 20 17.61 15.02 6.07
N ALA A 21 18.55 14.06 6.10
CA ALA A 21 19.92 14.27 5.65
C ALA A 21 20.01 14.84 4.23
N LYS A 22 19.07 14.47 3.34
CA LYS A 22 18.99 15.00 1.97
C LYS A 22 18.86 16.53 1.93
N TYR A 23 18.06 17.11 2.83
CA TYR A 23 17.83 18.55 2.88
C TYR A 23 18.84 19.26 3.78
N ASP A 24 19.14 18.69 4.95
CA ASP A 24 20.00 19.35 5.93
C ASP A 24 21.47 19.45 5.46
N ALA A 25 21.93 18.52 4.62
CA ALA A 25 23.31 18.55 4.10
C ALA A 25 23.51 19.42 2.84
N HIS A 26 22.42 19.84 2.16
CA HIS A 26 22.51 20.45 0.82
C HIS A 26 21.91 21.85 0.71
N TYR A 27 21.22 22.34 1.74
CA TYR A 27 20.53 23.64 1.69
C TYR A 27 21.16 24.66 2.63
N ILE A 28 21.33 25.88 2.10
CA ILE A 28 21.65 27.08 2.88
C ILE A 28 20.55 28.10 2.58
N LEU A 29 19.89 28.60 3.63
CA LEU A 29 18.87 29.64 3.51
C LEU A 29 19.52 31.01 3.65
N THR A 30 19.30 31.87 2.67
CA THR A 30 19.81 33.25 2.65
C THR A 30 18.81 34.19 1.98
N SER A 31 19.08 35.50 2.02
CA SER A 31 18.25 36.48 1.33
C SER A 31 18.32 36.32 -0.20
N LEU A 32 17.21 36.58 -0.89
CA LEU A 32 17.15 36.49 -2.35
C LEU A 32 18.16 37.43 -3.02
N GLN A 33 18.32 38.65 -2.48
CA GLN A 33 19.24 39.64 -3.02
C GLN A 33 20.70 39.17 -2.96
N PHE A 34 21.11 38.58 -1.83
CA PHE A 34 22.44 38.00 -1.69
C PHE A 34 22.66 36.85 -2.67
N ALA A 35 21.72 35.91 -2.77
CA ALA A 35 21.81 34.80 -3.71
C ALA A 35 21.91 35.29 -5.17
N GLN A 36 21.10 36.28 -5.56
CA GLN A 36 21.13 36.85 -6.91
C GLN A 36 22.47 37.49 -7.24
N LYS A 37 23.08 38.22 -6.29
CA LYS A 37 24.41 38.81 -6.45
C LYS A 37 25.50 37.74 -6.54
N LEU A 38 25.46 36.73 -5.66
CA LEU A 38 26.43 35.63 -5.63
C LEU A 38 26.42 34.78 -6.91
N PHE A 39 25.25 34.59 -7.51
CA PHE A 39 25.07 33.80 -8.74
C PHE A 39 25.05 34.64 -10.04
N ASP A 40 25.33 35.95 -9.98
CA ASP A 40 25.27 36.88 -11.12
C ASP A 40 23.93 36.83 -11.88
N ARG A 41 22.83 36.76 -11.13
CA ARG A 41 21.45 36.60 -11.63
C ARG A 41 20.50 37.67 -11.09
N GLU A 42 20.92 38.93 -11.19
CA GLU A 42 20.08 40.06 -10.78
C GLU A 42 18.73 40.05 -11.52
N GLY A 43 17.64 40.15 -10.76
CA GLY A 43 16.27 40.15 -11.29
C GLY A 43 15.77 38.82 -11.85
N LYS A 44 16.56 37.74 -11.80
CA LYS A 44 16.15 36.41 -12.26
C LYS A 44 15.96 35.45 -11.09
N VAL A 45 14.98 34.56 -11.19
CA VAL A 45 14.68 33.54 -10.19
C VAL A 45 14.62 32.18 -10.88
N SER A 46 15.22 31.16 -10.27
CA SER A 46 15.27 29.81 -10.84
C SER A 46 13.93 29.07 -10.70
N ALA A 47 13.26 29.21 -9.56
CA ALA A 47 11.99 28.55 -9.27
C ALA A 47 11.13 29.41 -8.32
N ILE A 48 9.81 29.31 -8.48
CA ILE A 48 8.84 29.95 -7.58
C ILE A 48 8.05 28.84 -6.90
N GLU A 49 8.10 28.82 -5.57
CA GLU A 49 7.30 27.90 -4.77
C GLU A 49 5.99 28.57 -4.36
N LEU A 50 4.88 27.88 -4.62
CA LEU A 50 3.54 28.36 -4.28
C LEU A 50 2.93 27.46 -3.21
N LYS A 51 2.68 28.02 -2.03
CA LYS A 51 1.93 27.34 -0.98
C LYS A 51 0.43 27.54 -1.21
N LEU A 52 -0.29 26.45 -1.47
CA LEU A 52 -1.74 26.48 -1.65
C LEU A 52 -2.45 26.68 -0.31
N LYS A 53 -3.61 27.35 -0.35
CA LYS A 53 -4.52 27.46 0.80
C LYS A 53 -5.16 26.10 1.11
N GLU A 54 -5.54 25.90 2.38
CA GLU A 54 -6.18 24.67 2.84
C GLU A 54 -7.48 24.38 2.05
N GLY A 55 -7.73 23.09 1.76
CA GLY A 55 -8.91 22.64 1.02
C GLY A 55 -8.83 22.74 -0.51
N VAL A 56 -7.77 23.34 -1.06
CA VAL A 56 -7.60 23.46 -2.52
C VAL A 56 -6.86 22.23 -3.08
N LYS A 57 -7.46 21.58 -4.09
CA LYS A 57 -6.84 20.43 -4.77
C LYS A 57 -5.66 20.88 -5.65
N ALA A 58 -4.45 20.39 -5.34
CA ALA A 58 -3.22 20.71 -6.07
C ALA A 58 -3.33 20.43 -7.58
N ASP A 59 -3.94 19.31 -7.98
CA ASP A 59 -4.13 18.95 -9.39
C ASP A 59 -4.92 19.98 -10.19
N LYS A 60 -5.94 20.59 -9.57
CA LYS A 60 -6.78 21.59 -10.25
C LYS A 60 -5.97 22.87 -10.49
N VAL A 61 -5.26 23.35 -9.48
CA VAL A 61 -4.43 24.56 -9.57
C VAL A 61 -3.28 24.35 -10.55
N LYS A 62 -2.65 23.18 -10.55
CA LYS A 62 -1.61 22.81 -11.49
C LYS A 62 -2.10 22.87 -12.94
N LYS A 63 -3.29 22.32 -13.22
CA LYS A 63 -3.89 22.40 -14.57
C LYS A 63 -4.19 23.84 -14.99
N GLN A 64 -4.70 24.66 -14.08
CA GLN A 64 -4.95 26.10 -14.33
C GLN A 64 -3.64 26.85 -14.62
N LEU A 65 -2.62 26.68 -13.76
CA LEU A 65 -1.31 27.29 -13.95
C LEU A 65 -0.64 26.85 -15.25
N LYS A 66 -0.71 25.56 -15.61
CA LYS A 66 -0.20 25.08 -16.90
C LYS A 66 -0.93 25.70 -18.10
N ALA A 67 -2.23 25.93 -17.99
CA ALA A 67 -3.01 26.58 -19.04
C ALA A 67 -2.65 28.06 -19.21
N GLU A 68 -2.40 28.77 -18.10
CA GLU A 68 -2.06 30.20 -18.11
C GLU A 68 -0.59 30.49 -18.45
N LEU A 69 0.34 29.70 -17.91
CA LEU A 69 1.79 29.88 -18.09
C LEU A 69 2.32 29.28 -19.41
N GLY A 70 1.51 28.44 -20.07
CA GLY A 70 1.85 27.75 -21.31
C GLY A 70 3.04 26.79 -21.17
N GLY A 71 3.78 26.56 -22.26
CA GLY A 71 4.89 25.60 -22.32
C GLY A 71 6.27 26.13 -21.91
N ARG A 72 6.37 27.38 -21.45
CA ARG A 72 7.66 27.99 -21.06
C ARG A 72 8.12 27.62 -19.65
N PHE A 73 7.21 27.13 -18.82
CA PHE A 73 7.47 26.79 -17.42
C PHE A 73 7.07 25.35 -17.12
N GLU A 74 7.91 24.64 -16.39
CA GLU A 74 7.61 23.30 -15.90
C GLU A 74 6.93 23.40 -14.52
N VAL A 75 5.60 23.23 -14.50
CA VAL A 75 4.83 23.22 -13.24
C VAL A 75 4.83 21.81 -12.67
N LYS A 76 5.65 21.59 -11.63
CA LYS A 76 5.69 20.35 -10.83
C LYS A 76 4.94 20.54 -9.52
N ASP A 77 4.21 19.51 -9.11
CA ASP A 77 3.70 19.43 -7.74
C ASP A 77 4.76 18.82 -6.79
N ARG A 78 4.47 18.85 -5.48
CA ARG A 78 5.36 18.31 -4.45
C ARG A 78 5.67 16.82 -4.66
N TYR A 79 4.75 16.04 -5.24
CA TYR A 79 4.95 14.62 -5.47
C TYR A 79 5.93 14.38 -6.62
N GLU A 80 5.79 15.14 -7.72
CA GLU A 80 6.69 15.09 -8.88
C GLU A 80 8.09 15.66 -8.60
N GLN A 81 8.22 16.55 -7.61
CA GLN A 81 9.55 16.99 -7.16
C GLN A 81 10.30 15.89 -6.38
N GLN A 82 9.60 14.84 -5.93
CA GLN A 82 10.14 13.73 -5.16
C GLN A 82 10.00 12.38 -5.89
N ASP A 83 10.31 12.37 -7.18
CA ASP A 83 10.16 11.21 -8.06
C ASP A 83 10.83 9.94 -7.54
N ASP A 84 12.01 10.04 -6.91
CA ASP A 84 12.74 8.88 -6.40
C ASP A 84 11.99 8.19 -5.25
N VAL A 85 11.49 8.98 -4.28
CA VAL A 85 10.73 8.47 -3.13
C VAL A 85 9.42 7.85 -3.61
N PHE A 86 8.78 8.49 -4.58
CA PHE A 86 7.52 8.00 -5.13
C PHE A 86 7.69 6.74 -5.97
N ARG A 87 8.76 6.65 -6.77
CA ARG A 87 9.07 5.45 -7.56
C ARG A 87 9.34 4.25 -6.66
N VAL A 88 10.08 4.44 -5.57
CA VAL A 88 10.32 3.39 -4.56
C VAL A 88 9.01 2.95 -3.93
N MET A 89 8.16 3.88 -3.46
CA MET A 89 6.85 3.53 -2.89
C MET A 89 5.95 2.76 -3.86
N ARG A 90 5.96 3.11 -5.15
CA ARG A 90 5.16 2.41 -6.17
C ARG A 90 5.67 0.98 -6.40
N ILE A 91 6.99 0.80 -6.49
CA ILE A 91 7.62 -0.51 -6.68
C ILE A 91 7.36 -1.40 -5.46
N GLU A 92 7.50 -0.85 -4.25
CA GLU A 92 7.21 -1.57 -3.01
C GLU A 92 5.76 -2.07 -2.97
N LYS A 93 4.79 -1.18 -3.24
CA LYS A 93 3.37 -1.57 -3.33
C LYS A 93 3.11 -2.66 -4.36
N LEU A 94 3.78 -2.59 -5.51
CA LEU A 94 3.65 -3.61 -6.55
C LEU A 94 4.18 -4.97 -6.07
N ILE A 95 5.36 -4.99 -5.45
CA ILE A 95 5.98 -6.21 -4.93
C ILE A 95 5.11 -6.83 -3.83
N SER A 96 4.62 -6.02 -2.88
CA SER A 96 3.69 -6.48 -1.84
C SER A 96 2.41 -7.05 -2.43
N TYR A 97 1.84 -6.41 -3.47
CA TYR A 97 0.65 -6.90 -4.15
C TYR A 97 0.89 -8.26 -4.85
N VAL A 98 2.04 -8.43 -5.51
CA VAL A 98 2.42 -9.70 -6.15
C VAL A 98 2.54 -10.80 -5.10
N PHE A 99 3.22 -10.57 -3.98
CA PHE A 99 3.32 -11.55 -2.90
C PHE A 99 1.95 -11.91 -2.31
N LEU A 100 1.10 -10.92 -2.05
CA LEU A 100 -0.26 -11.15 -1.56
C LEU A 100 -1.05 -12.03 -2.53
N SER A 101 -0.98 -11.75 -3.83
CA SER A 101 -1.66 -12.54 -4.86
C SER A 101 -1.15 -13.98 -4.92
N PHE A 102 0.15 -14.19 -4.74
CA PHE A 102 0.77 -15.52 -4.74
C PHE A 102 0.34 -16.34 -3.52
N ILE A 103 0.34 -15.74 -2.33
CA ILE A 103 -0.15 -16.36 -1.09
C ILE A 103 -1.62 -16.77 -1.24
N LEU A 104 -2.44 -15.87 -1.80
CA LEU A 104 -3.87 -16.13 -2.04
C LEU A 104 -4.08 -17.30 -2.99
N LEU A 105 -3.29 -17.40 -4.05
CA LEU A 105 -3.32 -18.51 -5.01
C LEU A 105 -2.95 -19.85 -4.33
N VAL A 106 -1.89 -19.88 -3.52
CA VAL A 106 -1.49 -21.08 -2.75
C VAL A 106 -2.59 -21.47 -1.76
N ALA A 107 -3.21 -20.50 -1.08
CA ALA A 107 -4.32 -20.75 -0.18
C ALA A 107 -5.53 -21.35 -0.90
N CYS A 108 -5.88 -20.85 -2.09
CA CYS A 108 -6.97 -21.41 -2.90
C CYS A 108 -6.70 -22.87 -3.25
N PHE A 109 -5.49 -23.22 -3.71
CA PHE A 109 -5.15 -24.61 -4.00
C PHE A 109 -5.21 -25.51 -2.77
N ASN A 110 -4.81 -25.01 -1.61
CA ASN A 110 -4.87 -25.77 -0.36
C ASN A 110 -6.32 -26.08 0.05
N ILE A 111 -7.21 -25.08 -0.05
CA ILE A 111 -8.64 -25.26 0.21
C ILE A 111 -9.24 -26.31 -0.74
N ILE A 112 -8.91 -26.24 -2.03
CA ILE A 112 -9.37 -27.21 -3.02
C ILE A 112 -8.89 -28.61 -2.67
N GLY A 113 -7.60 -28.77 -2.36
CA GLY A 113 -7.03 -30.06 -1.98
C GLY A 113 -7.70 -30.65 -0.74
N SER A 114 -7.88 -29.83 0.30
CA SER A 114 -8.50 -30.24 1.56
C SER A 114 -9.97 -30.63 1.37
N LEU A 115 -10.77 -29.82 0.67
CA LEU A 115 -12.18 -30.14 0.37
C LEU A 115 -12.31 -31.39 -0.51
N SER A 116 -11.42 -31.54 -1.50
CA SER A 116 -11.41 -32.72 -2.38
C SER A 116 -11.12 -33.99 -1.59
N MET A 117 -10.12 -33.95 -0.70
CA MET A 117 -9.78 -35.08 0.16
C MET A 117 -10.96 -35.42 1.09
N LEU A 118 -11.59 -34.40 1.70
CA LEU A 118 -12.75 -34.58 2.57
C LEU A 118 -13.92 -35.23 1.83
N MET A 119 -14.21 -34.82 0.59
CA MET A 119 -15.25 -35.42 -0.24
C MET A 119 -14.95 -36.89 -0.54
N ILE A 120 -13.68 -37.25 -0.78
CA ILE A 120 -13.26 -38.63 -1.05
C ILE A 120 -13.40 -39.48 0.21
N ASP A 121 -12.92 -38.99 1.36
CA ASP A 121 -13.03 -39.70 2.64
C ASP A 121 -14.49 -39.93 3.04
N LYS A 122 -15.38 -38.98 2.70
CA LYS A 122 -16.81 -39.06 2.97
C LYS A 122 -17.63 -39.73 1.86
N ARG A 123 -16.99 -40.39 0.89
CA ARG A 123 -17.69 -41.01 -0.24
C ARG A 123 -18.72 -42.07 0.17
N GLN A 124 -18.44 -42.88 1.19
CA GLN A 124 -19.40 -43.88 1.70
C GLN A 124 -20.63 -43.22 2.34
N ASP A 125 -20.42 -42.15 3.11
CA ASP A 125 -21.51 -41.38 3.72
C ASP A 125 -22.39 -40.73 2.63
N ILE A 126 -21.75 -40.19 1.57
CA ILE A 126 -22.45 -39.64 0.39
C ILE A 126 -23.32 -40.70 -0.30
N GLN A 127 -22.81 -41.92 -0.48
CA GLN A 127 -23.57 -43.03 -1.10
C GLN A 127 -24.76 -43.46 -0.23
N THR A 128 -24.60 -43.43 1.10
CA THR A 128 -25.68 -43.73 2.04
C THR A 128 -26.77 -42.66 1.97
N LEU A 129 -26.40 -41.38 1.95
CA LEU A 129 -27.34 -40.27 1.74
C LEU A 129 -28.09 -40.40 0.40
N ARG A 130 -27.38 -40.77 -0.67
CA ARG A 130 -28.00 -40.98 -1.99
C ARG A 130 -29.01 -42.12 -1.97
N SER A 131 -28.68 -43.21 -1.28
CA SER A 131 -29.59 -44.34 -1.06
C SER A 131 -30.84 -43.98 -0.24
N LEU A 132 -30.73 -42.96 0.63
CA LEU A 132 -31.85 -42.39 1.38
C LEU A 132 -32.67 -41.35 0.58
N GLY A 133 -32.32 -41.10 -0.68
CA GLY A 133 -33.04 -40.17 -1.56
C GLY A 133 -32.46 -38.75 -1.63
N ALA A 134 -31.27 -38.52 -1.08
CA ALA A 134 -30.61 -37.23 -1.21
C ALA A 134 -30.19 -36.96 -2.67
N THR A 135 -30.49 -35.75 -3.14
CA THR A 135 -30.10 -35.30 -4.48
C THR A 135 -28.66 -34.82 -4.49
N ASP A 136 -28.01 -34.95 -5.65
CA ASP A 136 -26.63 -34.46 -5.89
C ASP A 136 -26.48 -32.95 -5.56
N ALA A 137 -27.56 -32.17 -5.73
CA ALA A 137 -27.61 -30.76 -5.37
C ALA A 137 -27.56 -30.53 -3.84
N GLN A 138 -28.18 -31.39 -3.04
CA GLN A 138 -28.12 -31.31 -1.57
C GLN A 138 -26.71 -31.64 -1.08
N ILE A 139 -26.08 -32.69 -1.62
CA ILE A 139 -24.70 -33.08 -1.31
C ILE A 139 -23.74 -31.92 -1.63
N CYS A 140 -23.86 -31.32 -2.82
CA CYS A 140 -23.05 -30.14 -3.19
C CYS A 140 -23.28 -28.92 -2.27
N THR A 141 -24.47 -28.79 -1.69
CA THR A 141 -24.80 -27.67 -0.80
C THR A 141 -24.14 -27.84 0.56
N ILE A 142 -24.06 -29.07 1.08
CA ILE A 142 -23.36 -29.38 2.33
C ILE A 142 -21.89 -29.00 2.21
N PHE A 143 -21.20 -29.47 1.17
CA PHE A 143 -19.78 -29.16 0.97
C PHE A 143 -19.51 -27.67 0.70
N ARG A 144 -20.43 -26.96 0.02
CA ARG A 144 -20.32 -25.50 -0.11
C ARG A 144 -20.43 -24.80 1.24
N LEU A 145 -21.41 -25.17 2.07
CA LEU A 145 -21.60 -24.57 3.39
C LEU A 145 -20.37 -24.82 4.28
N GLU A 146 -19.82 -26.03 4.24
CA GLU A 146 -18.61 -26.37 4.98
C GLU A 146 -17.41 -25.53 4.53
N GLY A 147 -17.20 -25.39 3.21
CA GLY A 147 -16.19 -24.48 2.68
C GLY A 147 -16.39 -23.02 3.11
N HIS A 148 -17.64 -22.54 3.13
CA HIS A 148 -17.98 -21.19 3.56
C HIS A 148 -17.66 -20.98 5.05
N ILE A 149 -17.95 -21.96 5.91
CA ILE A 149 -17.63 -21.92 7.34
C ILE A 149 -16.11 -21.84 7.55
N ILE A 150 -15.34 -22.67 6.82
CA ILE A 150 -13.87 -22.65 6.88
C ILE A 150 -13.33 -21.28 6.45
N SER A 151 -13.84 -20.74 5.33
CA SER A 151 -13.44 -19.42 4.83
C SER A 151 -13.77 -18.29 5.81
N LEU A 152 -14.93 -18.35 6.47
CA LEU A 152 -15.36 -17.36 7.45
C LEU A 152 -14.52 -17.43 8.72
N ALA A 153 -14.27 -18.65 9.23
CA ALA A 153 -13.41 -18.85 10.40
C ALA A 153 -11.98 -18.36 10.13
N GLY A 154 -11.43 -18.67 8.95
CA GLY A 154 -10.12 -18.18 8.53
C GLY A 154 -10.07 -16.65 8.42
N ALA A 155 -11.10 -16.02 7.85
CA ALA A 155 -11.19 -14.57 7.74
C ALA A 155 -11.25 -13.88 9.13
N LEU A 156 -12.04 -14.42 10.05
CA LEU A 156 -12.14 -13.90 11.42
C LEU A 156 -10.83 -14.04 12.19
N LEU A 157 -10.20 -15.22 12.15
CA LEU A 157 -8.91 -15.45 12.80
C LEU A 157 -7.82 -14.56 12.18
N GLY A 158 -7.78 -14.45 10.86
CA GLY A 158 -6.85 -13.58 10.15
C GLY A 158 -7.04 -12.11 10.51
N LEU A 159 -8.29 -11.66 10.65
CA LEU A 159 -8.59 -10.29 11.07
C LEU A 159 -8.11 -10.01 12.50
N ILE A 160 -8.39 -10.93 13.43
CA ILE A 160 -7.96 -10.79 14.83
C ILE A 160 -6.43 -10.75 14.90
N LEU A 161 -5.75 -11.69 14.27
CA LEU A 161 -4.29 -11.75 14.25
C LEU A 161 -3.67 -10.53 13.56
N GLY A 162 -4.20 -10.12 12.39
CA GLY A 162 -3.70 -8.96 11.66
C GLY A 162 -3.86 -7.67 12.46
N THR A 163 -5.03 -7.46 13.09
CA THR A 163 -5.27 -6.29 13.93
C THR A 163 -4.39 -6.29 15.17
N ALA A 164 -4.21 -7.46 15.82
CA ALA A 164 -3.32 -7.60 16.96
C ALA A 164 -1.86 -7.29 16.60
N LEU A 165 -1.39 -7.76 15.44
CA LEU A 165 -0.06 -7.42 14.93
C LEU A 165 0.10 -5.93 14.66
N CYS A 166 -0.91 -5.27 14.05
CA CYS A 166 -0.88 -3.82 13.87
C CYS A 166 -0.83 -3.07 15.19
N TRP A 167 -1.59 -3.52 16.20
CA TRP A 167 -1.59 -2.92 17.53
C TRP A 167 -0.23 -3.08 18.22
N ILE A 168 0.37 -4.27 18.16
CA ILE A 168 1.72 -4.51 18.68
C ILE A 168 2.75 -3.64 17.96
N GLN A 169 2.63 -3.47 16.64
CA GLN A 169 3.52 -2.60 15.87
C GLN A 169 3.37 -1.13 16.26
N GLN A 170 2.16 -0.67 16.61
CA GLN A 170 1.93 0.70 17.09
C GLN A 170 2.53 0.93 18.47
N GLU A 171 2.38 -0.04 19.39
CA GLU A 171 2.85 0.07 20.77
C GLU A 171 4.37 -0.10 20.89
N TYR A 172 4.93 -1.12 20.22
CA TYR A 172 6.33 -1.53 20.38
C TYR A 172 7.24 -1.12 19.24
N GLY A 173 6.70 -0.70 18.08
CA GLY A 173 7.52 -0.19 16.99
C GLY A 173 8.52 -1.21 16.41
N LEU A 174 8.12 -2.48 16.31
CA LEU A 174 9.01 -3.59 15.96
C LEU A 174 9.69 -3.42 14.59
N VAL A 175 8.96 -2.90 13.59
CA VAL A 175 9.50 -2.59 12.26
C VAL A 175 9.92 -1.11 12.20
N LYS A 176 11.23 -0.89 12.28
CA LYS A 176 11.87 0.44 12.19
C LYS A 176 12.20 0.81 10.75
N MET A 177 12.13 2.10 10.44
CA MET A 177 12.54 2.64 9.13
C MET A 177 14.07 2.82 9.08
N GLY A 178 14.80 1.72 8.89
CA GLY A 178 16.25 1.71 8.67
C GLY A 178 17.09 1.68 9.96
N ASP A 179 18.31 1.14 9.83
CA ASP A 179 19.27 0.89 10.91
C ASP A 179 20.08 2.12 11.35
N THR A 180 19.74 3.32 10.88
CA THR A 180 20.56 4.52 11.11
C THR A 180 19.84 5.51 12.02
N GLU A 181 20.25 5.51 13.30
CA GLU A 181 19.90 6.54 14.28
C GLU A 181 20.07 7.93 13.65
N GLY A 182 18.99 8.72 13.60
CA GLY A 182 19.03 10.15 13.21
C GLY A 182 18.70 10.52 11.76
N SER A 183 18.38 9.59 10.85
CA SER A 183 18.05 9.93 9.43
C SER A 183 16.56 10.22 9.18
N PHE A 184 15.65 9.70 10.02
CA PHE A 184 14.21 9.88 9.89
C PHE A 184 13.59 10.29 11.23
N ILE A 185 12.73 11.33 11.22
CA ILE A 185 11.97 11.82 12.40
C ILE A 185 11.01 10.75 12.96
N ILE A 186 10.67 9.75 12.16
CA ILE A 186 9.72 8.71 12.48
C ILE A 186 10.50 7.39 12.46
N GLU A 187 10.94 6.95 13.64
CA GLU A 187 11.78 5.75 13.81
C GLU A 187 11.00 4.45 13.52
N THR A 188 9.68 4.52 13.38
CA THR A 188 8.77 3.40 13.20
C THR A 188 7.88 3.60 11.98
N TYR A 189 7.62 2.54 11.20
CA TYR A 189 6.68 2.61 10.08
C TYR A 189 5.31 3.03 10.61
N PRO A 190 4.75 4.21 10.25
CA PRO A 190 3.52 4.69 10.85
C PRO A 190 2.33 3.87 10.30
N VAL A 191 1.93 2.84 11.04
CA VAL A 191 0.78 2.00 10.69
C VAL A 191 -0.50 2.69 11.14
N SER A 192 -1.23 3.28 10.19
CA SER A 192 -2.55 3.86 10.43
C SER A 192 -3.63 2.85 10.03
N VAL A 193 -4.28 2.24 11.02
CA VAL A 193 -5.35 1.26 10.79
C VAL A 193 -6.67 2.01 10.61
N TYR A 194 -7.18 2.03 9.38
CA TYR A 194 -8.51 2.57 9.10
C TYR A 194 -9.56 1.45 9.10
N LEU A 195 -10.71 1.71 9.73
CA LEU A 195 -11.82 0.75 9.79
C LEU A 195 -12.34 0.38 8.40
N THR A 196 -12.28 1.33 7.46
CA THR A 196 -12.65 1.13 6.06
C THR A 196 -11.78 0.09 5.38
N ASP A 197 -10.48 0.08 5.66
CA ASP A 197 -9.54 -0.83 5.03
C ASP A 197 -9.74 -2.25 5.56
N ILE A 198 -9.98 -2.40 6.86
CA ILE A 198 -10.38 -3.67 7.48
C ILE A 198 -11.63 -4.24 6.81
N LEU A 199 -12.67 -3.40 6.66
CA LEU A 199 -13.94 -3.84 6.09
C LEU A 199 -13.79 -4.23 4.62
N LEU A 200 -12.98 -3.48 3.87
CA LEU A 200 -12.66 -3.76 2.47
C LEU A 200 -11.92 -5.10 2.34
N ILE A 201 -10.89 -5.34 3.16
CA ILE A 201 -10.13 -6.61 3.21
C ILE A 201 -11.04 -7.78 3.55
N LEU A 202 -11.92 -7.63 4.55
CA LEU A 202 -12.86 -8.68 4.93
C LEU A 202 -13.76 -9.06 3.74
N VAL A 203 -14.31 -8.07 3.04
CA VAL A 203 -15.16 -8.29 1.87
C VAL A 203 -14.39 -8.96 0.72
N THR A 204 -13.16 -8.52 0.42
CA THR A 204 -12.35 -9.17 -0.64
C THR A 204 -11.98 -10.59 -0.30
N VAL A 205 -11.57 -10.89 0.94
CA VAL A 205 -11.22 -12.26 1.36
C VAL A 205 -12.43 -13.18 1.28
N LEU A 206 -13.60 -12.73 1.75
CA LEU A 206 -14.84 -13.51 1.66
C LEU A 206 -15.28 -13.71 0.20
N ALA A 207 -15.19 -12.67 -0.64
CA ALA A 207 -15.55 -12.76 -2.05
C ALA A 207 -14.63 -13.74 -2.80
N VAL A 208 -13.32 -13.65 -2.60
CA VAL A 208 -12.35 -14.56 -3.23
C VAL A 208 -12.51 -15.97 -2.68
N GLY A 209 -12.69 -16.14 -1.37
CA GLY A 209 -12.93 -17.45 -0.75
C GLY A 209 -14.18 -18.13 -1.33
N TRP A 210 -15.29 -17.40 -1.44
CA TRP A 210 -16.51 -17.90 -2.07
C TRP A 210 -16.32 -18.28 -3.53
N LEU A 211 -15.67 -17.43 -4.33
CA LEU A 211 -15.38 -17.74 -5.73
C LEU A 211 -14.49 -18.98 -5.87
N ALA A 212 -13.45 -19.09 -5.02
CA ALA A 212 -12.49 -20.18 -5.01
C ALA A 212 -13.12 -21.51 -4.57
N ILE A 213 -14.18 -21.50 -3.75
CA ILE A 213 -14.93 -22.72 -3.38
C ILE A 213 -15.94 -23.08 -4.46
N TRP A 214 -16.64 -22.09 -5.01
CA TRP A 214 -17.74 -22.31 -5.94
C TRP A 214 -17.32 -22.98 -7.26
N TYR A 215 -16.21 -22.54 -7.83
CA TYR A 215 -15.71 -23.05 -9.11
C TYR A 215 -15.28 -24.54 -9.05
N PRO A 216 -14.37 -24.96 -8.16
CA PRO A 216 -13.92 -26.33 -8.06
C PRO A 216 -14.98 -27.25 -7.44
N VAL A 217 -15.80 -26.84 -6.48
CA VAL A 217 -16.88 -27.70 -5.96
C VAL A 217 -17.87 -28.07 -7.08
N ARG A 218 -18.22 -27.13 -7.96
CA ARG A 218 -19.06 -27.44 -9.13
C ARG A 218 -18.38 -28.37 -10.13
N TYR A 219 -17.07 -28.20 -10.34
CA TYR A 219 -16.31 -29.01 -11.28
C TYR A 219 -16.04 -30.43 -10.74
N LEU A 220 -15.57 -30.57 -9.49
CA LEU A 220 -15.30 -31.84 -8.83
C LEU A 220 -16.57 -32.62 -8.56
N ALA A 221 -17.66 -31.97 -8.12
CA ALA A 221 -18.91 -32.67 -7.87
C ALA A 221 -19.39 -33.39 -9.15
N ARG A 222 -19.33 -32.74 -10.31
CA ARG A 222 -19.68 -33.38 -11.59
C ARG A 222 -18.77 -34.55 -11.96
N LYS A 223 -17.49 -34.53 -11.55
CA LYS A 223 -16.52 -35.57 -11.89
C LYS A 223 -16.57 -36.76 -10.91
N ILE A 224 -16.99 -36.55 -9.66
CA ILE A 224 -17.08 -37.58 -8.62
C ILE A 224 -18.48 -38.24 -8.59
N LEU A 225 -19.53 -37.52 -8.99
CA LEU A 225 -20.91 -38.02 -9.00
C LEU A 225 -21.32 -38.74 -10.29
N ASN A 226 -20.54 -38.60 -11.37
CA ASN A 226 -20.58 -39.45 -12.56
C ASN A 226 -19.60 -40.62 -12.41
#